data_AF-A0A934DKC6-F1
#
_entry.id   AF-A0A934DKC6-F1
#
_cell.length_a   1.000
_cell.length_b   1.000
_cell.length_c   1.000
_cell.angle_alpha   90.00
_cell.angle_beta   90.00
_cell.angle_gamma   90.00
#
_symmetry.space_group_name_H-M   'P 1'
#
loop_
_entity.id
_entity.type
_entity.pdbx_description
1 polymer ?
#
loop_
_entity_poly.entity_id
_entity_poly.type
_entity_poly.pdbx_seq_one_letter_code
_entity_poly.pdbx_strand_id
1 'polypeptide(L)' 'MKIWIDADACPRVIKEIIFRASERLNLPVVLVANKSLSKH' A
#
# COMPACT_ATOMS: atom_id res chain seq x y z
N MET A 1 -5.63 -2.76 -14.32
CA MET A 1 -5.41 -1.57 -13.45
C MET A 1 -4.53 -1.95 -12.28
N LYS A 2 -3.80 -0.99 -11.69
CA LYS A 2 -2.89 -1.20 -10.55
C LYS A 2 -3.07 -0.06 -9.55
N ILE A 3 -3.08 -0.37 -8.26
CA ILE A 3 -3.20 0.61 -7.19
C ILE A 3 -1.81 0.97 -6.70
N TRP A 4 -1.49 2.26 -6.69
CA TRP A 4 -0.22 2.79 -6.17
C TRP A 4 -0.51 3.55 -4.87
N ILE A 5 0.22 3.22 -3.82
CA ILE A 5 0.05 3.83 -2.49
C ILE A 5 1.40 4.34 -2.01
N ASP A 6 1.42 5.59 -1.56
CA ASP A 6 2.54 6.13 -0.77
C ASP A 6 2.59 5.42 0.60
N ALA A 7 3.65 4.66 0.83
CA ALA A 7 3.80 3.85 2.04
C ALA A 7 4.08 4.70 3.30
N ASP A 8 4.64 5.89 3.13
CA ASP A 8 5.14 6.76 4.19
C ASP A 8 4.07 7.75 4.68
N ALA A 9 3.17 8.19 3.79
CA ALA A 9 2.11 9.14 4.10
C ALA A 9 0.74 8.49 4.35
N CYS A 10 0.49 7.28 3.83
CA CYS A 10 -0.82 6.65 3.94
C CYS A 10 -1.09 6.15 5.38
N PRO A 11 -2.22 6.53 6.02
CA PRO A 11 -2.59 6.00 7.33
C PRO A 11 -2.80 4.49 7.31
N ARG A 12 -2.44 3.79 8.39
CA ARG A 12 -2.54 2.32 8.49
C ARG A 12 -3.94 1.78 8.15
N VAL A 13 -5.00 2.43 8.65
CA VAL A 13 -6.40 2.03 8.41
C VAL A 13 -6.77 2.09 6.92
N ILE A 14 -6.23 3.06 6.20
CA ILE A 14 -6.49 3.21 4.76
C ILE A 14 -5.79 2.09 3.98
N LYS A 15 -4.56 1.73 4.33
CA LYS A 15 -3.85 0.59 3.72
C LYS A 15 -4.65 -0.70 3.88
N GLU A 16 -5.21 -0.94 5.06
CA GLU A 16 -6.01 -2.14 5.34
C GLU A 16 -7.28 -2.21 4.47
N ILE A 17 -8.01 -1.09 4.33
CA ILE A 17 -9.17 -1.02 3.43
C ILE A 17 -8.76 -1.31 1.99
N ILE A 18 -7.65 -0.72 1.53
CA ILE A 18 -7.18 -0.91 0.16
C ILE A 18 -6.75 -2.36 -0.08
N PHE A 19 -6.04 -3.00 0.87
CA PHE A 19 -5.66 -4.41 0.73
C PHE A 19 -6.89 -5.31 0.60
N ARG A 20 -7.89 -5.16 1.48
CA ARG A 20 -9.14 -5.94 1.42
C ARG A 20 -9.89 -5.72 0.10
N ALA A 21 -9.95 -4.48 -0.38
CA ALA A 21 -10.58 -4.17 -1.67
C ALA A 21 -9.81 -4.76 -2.84
N SER A 22 -8.47 -4.71 -2.79
CA SER A 22 -7.60 -5.24 -3.83
C SER A 22 -7.69 -6.75 -3.96
N GLU A 23 -7.80 -7.48 -2.85
CA GLU A 23 -8.00 -8.93 -2.84
C GLU A 23 -9.34 -9.30 -3.48
N ARG A 24 -10.42 -8.62 -3.11
CA ARG A 24 -11.76 -8.86 -3.69
C ARG A 24 -11.82 -8.62 -5.19
N LEU A 25 -11.02 -7.68 -5.69
CA LEU A 25 -11.02 -7.27 -7.09
C LEU A 25 -9.89 -7.91 -7.91
N ASN A 26 -9.03 -8.73 -7.29
CA ASN A 26 -7.81 -9.27 -7.90
C ASN A 26 -6.95 -8.16 -8.54
N LEU A 27 -6.82 -7.02 -7.86
CA LEU A 27 -6.03 -5.89 -8.34
C LEU A 27 -4.67 -5.86 -7.62
N PRO A 28 -3.55 -5.70 -8.36
CA PRO A 28 -2.25 -5.55 -7.73
C PRO A 28 -2.14 -4.21 -7.00
N VAL A 29 -1.59 -4.26 -5.79
CA VAL A 29 -1.21 -3.08 -4.98
C VAL A 29 0.31 -2.96 -4.95
N VAL A 30 0.82 -1.76 -5.22
CA VAL A 30 2.24 -1.43 -5.08
C VAL A 30 2.40 -0.30 -4.08
N LEU A 31 3.15 -0.58 -3.02
CA LEU A 31 3.53 0.39 -2.00
C LEU A 31 4.85 1.02 -2.40
N VAL A 32 4.90 2.35 -2.44
CA VAL A 32 6.09 3.13 -2.76
C VAL A 32 6.51 3.89 -1.51
N ALA A 33 7.68 3.56 -0.97
CA ALA A 33 8.30 4.31 0.12
C ALA A 33 9.34 5.27 -0.46
N ASN A 34 9.32 6.51 0.02
CA ASN A 34 10.36 7.50 -0.24
C ASN A 34 11.37 7.59 0.92
N LYS A 35 11.13 6.87 2.02
CA LYS A 35 12.09 6.73 3.13
C LYS A 35 12.88 5.43 3.02
N SER A 36 14.15 5.48 3.40
CA SER A 36 14.98 4.27 3.49
C SER A 36 14.41 3.35 4.55
N LEU A 37 14.27 2.07 4.22
CA LEU A 37 14.01 1.03 5.21
C LEU A 37 15.25 0.95 6.12
N SER A 38 15.08 1.23 7.42
CA SER A 38 16.17 1.04 8.38
C SER A 38 16.46 -0.46 8.46
N LYS A 39 17.67 -0.86 8.07
CA LYS A 39 18.19 -2.19 8.38
C LYS A 39 18.60 -2.18 9.85
N HIS A 40 17.80 -2.81 10.70
CA HIS A 40 18.24 -3.24 12.02
C HIS A 40 18.88 -4.62 11.90
#